data_AF-A0A7J7MII7-F1
#
_entry.id   AF-A0A7J7MII7-F1
#
_cell.length_a   1.000
_cell.length_b   1.000
_cell.length_c   1.000
_cell.angle_alpha   90.00
_cell.angle_beta   90.00
_cell.angle_gamma   90.00
#
_symmetry.space_group_name_H-M   'P 1'
#
loop_
_entity.id
_entity.type
_entity.pdbx_description
1 polymer ?
#
loop_
_entity_poly.entity_id
_entity_poly.type
_entity_poly.pdbx_seq_one_letter_code
_entity_poly.pdbx_strand_id
1 'polypeptide(L)' 'MVWFVTARYTVRSFGIRRNEKISCHVTMRGDKAMQLLESGLKVKEYELSRRNFSDTGCFGFGIQEHIDLGMK' A
#
# COMPACT_ATOMS: atom_id res chain seq x y z
N MET A 1 13.48 0.75 1.13
CA MET A 1 13.74 2.20 1.25
C MET A 1 12.42 2.88 1.56
N VAL A 2 12.35 3.67 2.64
CA VAL A 2 11.11 4.32 3.10
C VAL A 2 11.09 5.77 2.62
N TRP A 3 9.97 6.21 2.06
CA TRP A 3 9.76 7.55 1.54
C TRP A 3 8.53 8.18 2.18
N PHE A 4 8.64 9.45 2.57
CA PHE A 4 7.53 10.22 3.10
C PHE A 4 6.96 11.12 2.01
N VAL A 5 5.65 11.05 1.79
CA VAL A 5 4.93 11.87 0.81
C VAL A 5 4.41 13.13 1.48
N THR A 6 4.66 14.26 0.82
CA THR A 6 4.16 15.56 1.24
C THR A 6 2.86 15.92 0.54
N ALA A 7 2.00 16.64 1.25
CA ALA A 7 0.71 17.13 0.77
C ALA A 7 0.89 18.11 -0.40
N ARG A 8 0.33 17.80 -1.57
CA ARG A 8 0.38 18.73 -2.73
C ARG A 8 -0.53 19.94 -2.56
N TYR A 9 -1.67 19.76 -1.88
CA TYR A 9 -2.72 20.78 -1.72
C TYR A 9 -3.19 20.86 -0.26
N THR A 10 -3.66 22.04 0.15
CA THR A 10 -4.42 22.22 1.39
C THR A 10 -5.86 21.77 1.17
N VAL A 11 -6.36 20.83 1.97
CA VAL A 11 -7.78 20.46 1.95
C VAL A 11 -8.35 20.57 3.36
N ARG A 12 -9.18 21.59 3.60
CA ARG A 12 -9.72 21.90 4.94
C ARG A 12 -10.58 20.77 5.52
N SER A 13 -11.37 20.09 4.71
CA SER A 13 -12.25 19.00 5.14
C SER A 13 -11.49 17.79 5.69
N PHE A 14 -10.28 17.55 5.17
CA PHE A 14 -9.40 16.47 5.63
C PHE A 14 -8.36 16.95 6.66
N GLY A 15 -8.38 18.23 7.05
CA GLY A 15 -7.42 18.79 8.01
C GLY A 15 -5.99 18.94 7.48
N ILE A 16 -5.75 18.75 6.18
CA ILE A 16 -4.41 18.66 5.59
C ILE A 16 -3.90 20.05 5.17
N ARG A 17 -2.66 20.39 5.57
CA ARG A 17 -1.96 21.59 5.09
C ARG A 17 -0.95 21.26 3.98
N ARG A 18 -0.70 22.22 3.08
CA ARG A 18 0.27 22.04 1.98
C ARG A 18 1.68 21.80 2.56
N ASN A 19 2.42 20.89 1.93
CA ASN A 19 3.75 20.41 2.35
C ASN A 19 3.81 19.63 3.68
N GLU A 20 2.67 19.33 4.30
CA GLU A 20 2.63 18.44 5.47
C GLU A 20 2.93 16.99 5.06
N LYS A 21 3.62 16.22 5.92
CA LYS A 21 3.90 14.80 5.66
C LYS A 21 2.67 13.97 6.04
N ILE A 22 2.03 13.33 5.06
CA ILE A 22 0.75 12.61 5.29
C ILE A 22 0.93 11.10 5.23
N SER A 23 1.73 10.59 4.29
CA SER A 23 1.84 9.16 4.05
C SER A 23 3.28 8.69 3.92
N CYS A 24 3.48 7.42 4.22
CA CYS A 24 4.75 6.73 4.06
C CYS A 24 4.55 5.64 3.01
N HIS A 25 5.47 5.54 2.05
CA HIS A 25 5.48 4.41 1.11
C HIS A 25 6.87 3.78 1.09
N VAL A 26 6.90 2.47 0.87
CA VAL A 26 8.13 1.70 0.84
C VAL A 26 8.18 0.95 -0.47
N THR A 27 9.26 1.16 -1.23
CA THR A 27 9.55 0.31 -2.39
C THR A 27 10.45 -0.82 -1.93
N MET A 28 9.95 -2.05 -2.03
CA MET A 28 10.70 -3.27 -1.75
C MET A 28 10.98 -4.00 -3.05
N ARG A 29 12.13 -4.68 -3.13
CA ARG A 29 12.56 -5.51 -4.26
C ARG A 29 13.24 -6.76 -3.71
N GLY A 30 13.33 -7.81 -4.54
CA GLY A 30 13.95 -9.09 -4.17
C GLY A 30 13.09 -9.94 -3.24
N ASP A 31 13.72 -10.85 -2.50
CA ASP A 31 13.04 -11.90 -1.72
C ASP A 31 12.09 -11.34 -0.65
N LYS A 32 12.44 -10.19 -0.07
CA LYS A 32 11.59 -9.49 0.91
C LYS A 32 10.24 -9.07 0.34
N ALA A 33 10.18 -8.74 -0.96
CA ALA A 33 8.93 -8.39 -1.62
C ALA A 33 8.06 -9.63 -1.86
N MET A 34 8.66 -10.76 -2.21
CA MET A 34 7.94 -12.01 -2.45
C MET A 34 7.30 -12.54 -1.17
N GLN A 35 8.03 -12.54 -0.06
CA GLN A 35 7.49 -12.91 1.27
C GLN A 35 6.28 -12.06 1.67
N LEU A 36 6.38 -10.73 1.50
CA LEU A 36 5.28 -9.83 1.85
C LEU A 36 4.07 -10.01 0.93
N LEU A 37 4.31 -10.34 -0.33
CA LEU A 37 3.25 -10.61 -1.30
C LEU A 37 2.52 -11.92 -0.97
N GLU A 38 3.24 -12.98 -0.60
CA GLU A 38 2.64 -14.24 -0.15
C GLU A 38 1.81 -14.05 1.12
N SER A 39 2.35 -13.34 2.12
CA SER A 39 1.60 -12.99 3.32
C SER A 39 0.34 -12.19 2.98
N GLY A 40 0.45 -11.17 2.12
CA GLY A 40 -0.68 -10.34 1.72
C GLY A 40 -1.77 -11.09 0.94
N LEU A 41 -1.39 -12.01 0.05
CA LEU A 41 -2.33 -12.84 -0.69
C LEU A 41 -3.04 -13.84 0.22
N LYS A 42 -2.35 -14.37 1.24
CA LYS A 42 -2.97 -15.24 2.24
C LYS A 42 -4.09 -14.54 3.02
N VAL A 43 -3.91 -13.26 3.36
CA VAL A 43 -4.96 -12.44 4.02
C VAL A 43 -6.18 -12.24 3.13
N LYS A 44 -5.98 -12.24 1.80
CA LYS A 44 -7.06 -12.11 0.82
C LYS A 44 -7.60 -13.44 0.32
N GLU A 45 -7.26 -14.55 0.98
CA GLU A 45 -7.69 -15.91 0.59
C GLU A 45 -7.34 -16.24 -0.88
N TYR A 46 -6.31 -15.59 -1.43
CA TYR A 46 -5.90 -15.66 -2.83
C TYR A 46 -6.99 -15.20 -3.84
N GLU A 47 -8.03 -14.52 -3.40
CA GLU A 47 -9.05 -13.96 -4.28
C GLU A 47 -8.76 -12.50 -4.63
N LEU A 48 -8.67 -12.23 -5.93
CA LEU A 48 -8.50 -10.88 -6.47
C LEU A 48 -9.56 -10.63 -7.56
N SER A 49 -10.26 -9.50 -7.46
CA SER A 49 -11.21 -9.11 -8.50
C SER A 49 -10.46 -8.67 -9.76
N ARG A 50 -11.06 -8.91 -10.93
CA ARG A 50 -10.47 -8.49 -12.21
C ARG A 50 -10.23 -6.98 -12.29
N ARG A 51 -10.99 -6.17 -11.53
CA ARG A 51 -10.81 -4.71 -11.43
C ARG A 51 -9.49 -4.28 -10.80
N ASN A 52 -8.84 -5.16 -10.05
CA ASN A 52 -7.56 -4.90 -9.41
C ASN A 52 -6.37 -5.03 -10.37
N PHE A 53 -6.59 -5.58 -11.56
CA PHE A 53 -5.58 -5.71 -12.59
C PHE A 53 -5.65 -4.51 -13.53
N SER A 54 -4.52 -3.84 -13.70
CA SER A 54 -4.34 -2.77 -14.67
C SER A 54 -3.95 -3.33 -16.04
N ASP A 55 -4.24 -2.59 -17.11
CA ASP A 55 -3.94 -3.01 -18.49
C ASP A 55 -2.43 -3.19 -18.76
N THR A 56 -1.57 -2.56 -17.94
CA THR A 56 -0.11 -2.69 -18.00
C THR A 56 0.43 -3.93 -17.28
N GLY A 57 -0.42 -4.84 -16.81
CA GLY A 57 -0.01 -6.05 -16.08
C GLY A 57 0.41 -5.80 -14.64
N CYS A 58 0.11 -4.61 -14.09
CA CYS A 58 0.28 -4.33 -12.67
C CYS A 58 -1.01 -4.67 -11.92
N PHE A 59 -0.90 -5.15 -10.68
CA PHE A 59 -2.05 -5.37 -9.82
C PHE A 59 -1.84 -4.75 -8.44
N GLY A 60 -2.94 -4.38 -7.79
CA GLY A 60 -2.90 -3.79 -6.47
C GLY A 60 -4.07 -4.27 -5.63
N PHE A 61 -3.81 -4.55 -4.35
CA PHE A 61 -4.82 -4.93 -3.38
C PHE A 61 -4.70 -4.05 -2.14
N GLY A 62 -5.85 -3.75 -1.53
CA GLY A 62 -5.92 -3.01 -0.26
C GLY A 62 -6.12 -3.97 0.90
N ILE A 63 -5.33 -3.80 1.95
CA ILE A 63 -5.51 -4.48 3.24
C ILE A 63 -5.89 -3.40 4.26
N GLN A 64 -7.00 -3.61 4.98
CA GLN A 64 -7.43 -2.68 6.03
C GLN A 64 -6.68 -2.92 7.34
N GLU A 65 -6.36 -4.18 7.65
CA GLU A 65 -5.70 -4.56 8.90
C GLU A 65 -4.27 -5.02 8.66
N HIS A 66 -3.32 -4.31 9.26
CA HIS A 66 -1.90 -4.66 9.19
C HIS A 66 -1.52 -5.84 10.10
N ILE A 67 -2.42 -6.23 11.02
CA ILE A 67 -2.21 -7.28 12.02
C ILE A 67 -2.07 -8.65 11.34
N ASP A 68 -2.80 -8.86 10.24
CA ASP A 68 -2.80 -10.12 9.49
C ASP A 68 -1.51 -10.37 8.69
N LEU A 69 -0.65 -9.34 8.53
CA LEU A 69 0.69 -9.52 7.97
C LEU A 69 1.67 -10.16 8.97
N GLY A 70 1.26 -10.36 10.23
CA GLY A 70 2.08 -11.02 11.25
C GLY A 70 3.30 -10.20 11.69
N MET A 71 3.35 -8.91 11.35
CA MET A 71 4.40 -8.01 11.80
C MET A 71 4.02 -7.42 13.16
N LYS A 72 4.68 -7.89 14.23
CA LYS A 72 4.67 -7.27 15.55
C LYS A 72 5.80 -6.25 15.68
#